data_AF-A0AAW0GJK4-F1
#
_entry.id   AF-A0AAW0GJK4-F1
#
_cell.length_a   1.000
_cell.length_b   1.000
_cell.length_c   1.000
_cell.angle_alpha   90.00
_cell.angle_beta   90.00
_cell.angle_gamma   90.00
#
_symmetry.space_group_name_H-M   'P 1'
#
loop_
_entity.id
_entity.type
_entity.pdbx_description
1 polymer ?
#
loop_
_entity_poly.entity_id
_entity_poly.type
_entity_poly.pdbx_seq_one_letter_code
_entity_poly.pdbx_strand_id
1 'polypeptide(L)'
;MSAITPNEQPEFDFWEFVACARCHLPFSAESGAQPPVPFWVTECGHVVCNNHLKPDQSCTECGTQGIQVAPLQREVPAYNEAFVD
;
A
#
# COMPACT_ATOMS: atom_id res chain seq x y z
N MET A 1 -33.11 17.97 -24.13
CA MET A 1 -31.89 18.79 -23.95
C MET A 1 -31.40 18.47 -22.55
N SER A 2 -30.44 17.56 -22.42
CA SER A 2 -29.95 17.15 -21.10
C SER A 2 -28.88 18.14 -20.65
N ALA A 3 -29.09 18.74 -19.48
CA ALA A 3 -28.16 19.68 -18.87
C ALA A 3 -26.87 18.93 -18.50
N ILE A 4 -25.73 19.48 -18.92
CA ILE A 4 -24.40 19.02 -18.51
C ILE A 4 -24.13 19.73 -17.18
N THR A 5 -24.15 19.00 -16.07
CA THR A 5 -23.72 19.50 -14.76
C THR A 5 -22.19 19.60 -14.74
N PRO A 6 -21.59 20.71 -14.26
CA PRO A 6 -20.15 20.78 -14.08
C PRO A 6 -19.73 19.98 -12.84
N ASN A 7 -18.76 19.09 -13.04
CA ASN A 7 -17.87 18.51 -12.02
C ASN A 7 -18.33 17.24 -11.25
N GLU A 8 -18.78 16.21 -11.97
CA GLU A 8 -18.73 14.82 -11.48
C GLU A 8 -17.48 14.14 -12.05
N GLN A 9 -16.30 14.59 -11.65
CA GLN A 9 -15.09 13.78 -11.83
C GLN A 9 -15.23 12.58 -10.87
N PRO A 10 -15.09 11.33 -11.32
CA PRO A 10 -15.09 10.19 -10.40
C PRO A 10 -14.02 10.43 -9.33
N GLU A 11 -14.36 10.20 -8.05
CA GLU A 11 -13.40 10.25 -6.96
C GLU A 11 -12.30 9.22 -7.25
N PHE A 12 -11.10 9.70 -7.56
CA PHE A 12 -9.96 8.87 -7.84
C PHE A 12 -9.41 8.32 -6.51
N ASP A 13 -9.54 7.01 -6.32
CA ASP A 13 -8.94 6.31 -5.19
C ASP A 13 -7.64 5.62 -5.62
N PHE A 14 -6.51 6.27 -5.32
CA PHE A 14 -5.17 5.74 -5.64
C PHE A 14 -4.96 4.30 -5.15
N TRP A 15 -5.58 3.91 -4.04
CA TRP A 15 -5.39 2.60 -3.43
C TRP A 15 -5.91 1.43 -4.27
N GLU A 16 -6.85 1.68 -5.19
CA GLU A 16 -7.32 0.67 -6.16
C GLU A 16 -6.20 0.17 -7.07
N PHE A 17 -5.12 0.95 -7.23
CA PHE A 17 -3.98 0.62 -8.08
C PHE A 17 -2.78 0.08 -7.30
N VAL A 18 -2.87 0.00 -5.97
CA VAL A 18 -1.79 -0.51 -5.14
C VAL A 18 -1.85 -2.02 -5.11
N ALA A 19 -0.82 -2.67 -5.64
CA ALA A 19 -0.73 -4.13 -5.73
C ALA A 19 0.71 -4.60 -5.52
N CYS A 20 0.87 -5.90 -5.24
CA CYS A 20 2.19 -6.50 -5.16
C CYS A 20 2.86 -6.43 -6.54
N ALA A 21 4.07 -5.88 -6.63
CA ALA A 21 4.84 -5.76 -7.87
C ALA A 21 5.13 -7.11 -8.56
N ARG A 22 5.08 -8.23 -7.82
CA ARG A 22 5.38 -9.57 -8.37
C ARG A 22 4.18 -10.37 -8.84
N CYS A 23 3.10 -10.41 -8.07
CA CYS A 23 1.92 -11.20 -8.43
C CYS A 23 0.67 -10.38 -8.75
N HIS A 24 0.79 -9.06 -8.65
CA HIS A 24 -0.30 -8.12 -8.88
C HIS A 24 -1.52 -8.36 -7.99
N LEU A 25 -1.34 -9.06 -6.86
CA LEU A 25 -2.39 -9.19 -5.85
C LEU A 25 -2.73 -7.78 -5.34
N PRO A 26 -3.97 -7.31 -5.47
CA PRO A 26 -4.37 -5.98 -5.03
C PRO A 26 -4.28 -5.87 -3.50
N PHE A 27 -3.95 -4.67 -3.04
CA PHE A 27 -4.04 -4.32 -1.63
C PHE A 27 -5.51 -4.01 -1.28
N SER A 28 -6.26 -5.05 -0.87
CA SER A 28 -7.64 -4.89 -0.42
C SER A 28 -7.69 -4.52 1.06
N ALA A 29 -7.50 -3.26 1.39
CA ALA A 29 -7.77 -2.70 2.72
C ALA A 29 -9.12 -1.96 2.71
N GLU A 30 -10.18 -2.62 2.26
CA GLU A 30 -11.53 -2.09 2.42
C GLU A 30 -11.88 -2.03 3.91
N SER A 31 -12.59 -0.97 4.29
CA SER A 31 -12.83 -0.53 5.68
C SER A 31 -13.28 -1.68 6.59
N GLY A 32 -12.33 -2.23 7.35
CA GLY A 32 -12.56 -3.27 8.37
C GLY A 32 -12.16 -4.69 7.99
N ALA A 33 -11.81 -4.97 6.73
CA ALA A 33 -11.29 -6.27 6.32
C ALA A 33 -9.75 -6.21 6.20
N GLN A 34 -9.06 -7.08 6.93
CA GLN A 34 -7.61 -7.22 6.78
C GLN A 34 -7.32 -7.91 5.43
N PRO A 35 -6.36 -7.42 4.63
CA PRO A 35 -5.99 -8.10 3.39
C PRO A 35 -5.61 -9.57 3.67
N PRO A 36 -5.83 -10.48 2.71
CA PRO A 36 -5.64 -11.92 2.92
C PRO A 36 -4.20 -12.28 3.30
N VAL A 37 -3.25 -11.40 3.00
CA VAL A 37 -1.85 -11.45 3.44
C VAL A 37 -1.36 -10.04 3.74
N PRO A 38 -0.36 -9.86 4.63
CA PRO A 38 0.27 -8.57 4.86
C PRO A 38 0.98 -8.03 3.60
N PHE A 39 1.01 -6.71 3.47
CA PHE A 39 1.75 -6.01 2.43
C PHE A 39 2.85 -5.13 3.04
N TRP A 40 3.92 -4.94 2.28
CA TRP A 40 5.11 -4.21 2.68
C TRP A 40 5.47 -3.21 1.58
N VAL A 41 5.95 -2.03 1.96
CA VAL A 41 6.61 -1.09 1.06
C VAL A 41 8.11 -1.15 1.31
N THR A 42 8.89 -1.31 0.24
CA THR A 42 10.35 -1.30 0.29
C THR A 42 10.88 0.13 0.25
N GLU A 43 12.11 0.35 0.72
CA GLU A 43 12.81 1.64 0.61
C GLU A 43 12.90 2.14 -0.84
N CYS A 44 13.03 1.24 -1.80
CA CYS A 44 13.01 1.56 -3.23
C CYS A 44 11.60 1.81 -3.81
N GLY A 45 10.56 1.87 -2.98
CA GLY A 45 9.19 2.23 -3.37
C GLY A 45 8.34 1.10 -3.94
N HIS A 46 8.86 -0.13 -4.03
CA HIS A 46 8.09 -1.27 -4.53
C HIS A 46 7.21 -1.86 -3.44
N VAL A 47 5.96 -2.15 -3.78
CA VAL A 47 5.02 -2.82 -2.89
C VAL A 47 5.10 -4.33 -3.10
N VAL A 48 5.22 -5.10 -2.02
CA VAL A 48 5.29 -6.57 -2.07
C VAL A 48 4.37 -7.20 -1.01
N CYS A 49 3.66 -8.27 -1.38
CA CYS A 49 2.94 -9.06 -0.39
C CYS A 49 3.90 -9.97 0.38
N ASN A 50 3.49 -10.44 1.56
CA ASN A 50 4.34 -11.25 2.44
C ASN A 50 4.90 -12.52 1.77
N ASN A 51 4.19 -13.10 0.81
CA ASN A 51 4.64 -14.29 0.07
C ASN A 51 5.79 -14.00 -0.91
N HIS A 52 5.96 -12.74 -1.32
CA HIS A 52 7.04 -12.28 -2.20
C HIS A 52 8.03 -11.36 -1.48
N LEU A 53 7.96 -11.28 -0.16
CA LEU A 53 9.01 -10.68 0.65
C LEU A 53 10.14 -11.69 0.79
N LYS A 54 11.37 -11.30 0.42
CA LYS A 54 12.52 -12.18 0.57
C LYS A 54 13.19 -12.02 1.93
N PRO A 55 13.60 -13.12 2.58
CA PRO A 55 14.27 -13.06 3.88
C PRO A 55 15.68 -12.46 3.81
N ASP A 56 16.29 -12.41 2.62
CA ASP A 56 17.61 -11.81 2.39
C ASP A 56 17.56 -10.27 2.26
N GLN A 57 16.39 -9.65 2.47
CA GLN A 57 16.17 -8.21 2.32
C GLN A 57 16.57 -7.70 0.93
N SER A 58 16.38 -8.51 -0.12
CA SER A 58 16.45 -8.03 -1.49
C SER A 58 15.06 -7.66 -2.02
N CYS A 59 14.98 -6.53 -2.73
CA CYS A 59 13.77 -6.15 -3.44
C CYS A 59 13.52 -7.19 -4.53
N THR A 60 12.35 -7.80 -4.53
CA THR A 60 12.00 -8.73 -5.60
C THR A 60 11.90 -8.01 -6.93
N GLU A 61 11.47 -6.76 -7.00
CA GLU A 61 11.29 -6.11 -8.31
C GLU A 61 12.59 -5.57 -8.93
N CYS A 62 13.27 -4.63 -8.29
CA CYS A 62 14.48 -4.01 -8.86
C CYS A 62 15.79 -4.72 -8.49
N GLY A 63 15.77 -5.69 -7.58
CA GLY A 63 16.96 -6.46 -7.17
C GLY A 63 17.90 -5.75 -6.19
N THR A 64 17.59 -4.54 -5.72
CA THR A 64 18.37 -3.86 -4.68
C THR A 64 18.48 -4.73 -3.42
N GLN A 65 19.68 -4.85 -2.88
CA GLN A 65 19.98 -5.68 -1.70
C GLN A 65 20.04 -4.85 -0.42
N GLY A 66 19.78 -5.48 0.73
CA GLY A 66 19.87 -4.83 2.04
C GLY A 66 18.84 -3.71 2.23
N ILE A 67 17.67 -3.83 1.60
CA ILE A 67 16.62 -2.81 1.66
C ILE A 67 15.89 -2.83 3.00
N GLN A 68 15.50 -1.64 3.48
CA GLN A 68 14.52 -1.55 4.55
C GLN A 68 13.11 -1.79 4.02
N VAL A 69 12.24 -2.30 4.90
CA VAL A 69 10.82 -2.53 4.61
C VAL A 69 9.96 -2.02 5.75
N ALA A 70 8.82 -1.44 5.40
CA ALA A 70 7.80 -1.00 6.35
C ALA A 70 6.45 -1.67 6.04
N PRO A 71 5.62 -1.97 7.05
CA PRO A 71 4.24 -2.42 6.81
C PRO A 71 3.49 -1.39 5.97
N LEU A 72 2.84 -1.83 4.90
CA LEU A 72 2.00 -0.95 4.09
C LEU A 72 0.65 -0.78 4.78
N GLN A 73 0.32 0.46 5.14
CA GLN A 73 -0.93 0.83 5.80
C GLN A 73 -1.60 1.99 5.06
N ARG A 74 -2.93 1.94 4.93
CA ARG A 74 -3.72 2.99 4.27
C ARG A 74 -3.77 4.27 5.09
N GLU A 75 -3.92 4.10 6.39
CA GLU A 75 -4.05 5.15 7.39
C GLU A 75 -2.85 5.05 8.33
N VAL A 76 -2.11 6.13 8.49
CA VAL A 76 -1.08 6.24 9.52
C VAL A 76 -1.75 6.89 10.73
N PRO A 77 -1.80 6.24 11.91
CA PRO A 77 -2.37 6.85 13.10
C PRO A 77 -1.59 8.12 13.42
N ALA A 78 -2.31 9.22 13.68
CA ALA A 78 -1.68 10.47 14.09
C ALA A 78 -0.87 10.23 15.37
N TYR A 79 0.38 10.70 15.41
CA TYR A 79 1.17 10.71 16.63
C TYR A 79 0.51 11.69 17.60
N ASN A 80 -0.30 11.19 18.54
CA ASN A 80 -0.75 11.98 19.67
C ASN A 80 0.34 11.96 20.75
N GLU A 81 0.82 13.14 21.14
CA GLU A 81 1.84 13.36 22.16
C GLU A 81 1.32 13.08 23.60
N ALA A 82 0.56 12.00 23.79
CA ALA A 82 -0.16 11.69 25.02
C ALA A 82 0.47 10.53 25.80
N PHE A 83 1.80 10.37 25.74
CA PHE A 83 2.55 9.53 26.67
C PHE A 83 3.61 10.37 27.39
N VAL A 84 3.13 11.21 28.30
CA VAL A 84 3.87 11.58 29.51
C VAL A 84 3.07 10.97 30.66
N ASP A 85 3.52 9.81 31.14
CA ASP A 85 3.34 9.40 32.54
C ASP A 85 4.69 8.91 33.05
#